data_AF-A0A919MAM8-F1
#
_entry.id   AF-A0A919MAM8-F1
#
_cell.length_a   1.000
_cell.length_b   1.000
_cell.length_c   1.000
_cell.angle_alpha   90.00
_cell.angle_beta   90.00
_cell.angle_gamma   90.00
#
_symmetry.space_group_name_H-M   'P 1'
#
loop_
_entity.id
_entity.type
_entity.pdbx_description
1 polymer ?
#
loop_
_entity_poly.entity_id
_entity_poly.type
_entity_poly.pdbx_seq_one_letter_code
_entity_poly.pdbx_strand_id
1 'polypeptide(L)'
;MPLPGLVPATIDIDAAITRGRYTPEQLCVLASEADAGFDRQFFAQMLGAIGRFDDQDFIDYGLEPDRVAAMRERFRTWQAGLRTSPPR
;
A
#
# COMPACT_ATOMS: atom_id res chain seq x y z
N MET A 1 12.58 -9.36 10.08
CA MET A 1 11.71 -10.40 9.48
C MET A 1 10.53 -9.69 8.86
N PRO A 2 10.30 -9.76 7.54
CA PRO A 2 9.07 -9.25 6.96
C PRO A 2 7.87 -10.01 7.54
N LEU A 3 6.77 -9.30 7.78
CA LEU A 3 5.54 -9.92 8.30
C LEU A 3 4.97 -10.87 7.22
N PRO A 4 4.71 -12.15 7.53
CA PRO A 4 4.08 -13.07 6.58
C PRO A 4 2.69 -12.52 6.24
N GLY A 5 2.42 -12.35 4.94
CA GLY A 5 1.14 -11.81 4.44
C GLY A 5 1.15 -10.33 4.05
N LEU A 6 2.26 -9.60 4.24
CA LEU A 6 2.33 -8.20 3.81
C LEU A 6 2.31 -8.05 2.29
N VAL A 7 3.01 -8.92 1.56
CA VAL A 7 3.02 -8.91 0.08
C VAL A 7 1.61 -9.07 -0.52
N PRO A 8 0.83 -10.12 -0.21
CA PRO A 8 -0.52 -10.27 -0.76
C PRO A 8 -1.46 -9.12 -0.40
N ALA A 9 -1.43 -8.61 0.83
CA ALA A 9 -2.23 -7.44 1.22
C ALA A 9 -1.94 -6.20 0.35
N THR A 10 -0.68 -6.01 -0.04
CA THR A 10 -0.29 -4.86 -0.86
C THR A 10 -0.74 -5.01 -2.31
N ILE A 11 -0.78 -6.23 -2.83
CA ILE A 11 -1.31 -6.54 -4.16
C ILE A 11 -2.82 -6.26 -4.20
N ASP A 12 -3.56 -6.61 -3.14
CA ASP A 12 -4.99 -6.33 -3.05
C ASP A 12 -5.29 -4.82 -3.00
N ILE A 13 -4.50 -4.06 -2.23
CA ILE A 13 -4.60 -2.60 -2.16
C ILE A 13 -4.28 -1.98 -3.53
N ASP A 14 -3.23 -2.44 -4.20
CA ASP A 14 -2.86 -2.00 -5.56
C ASP A 14 -3.99 -2.24 -6.56
N ALA A 15 -4.60 -3.43 -6.50
CA ALA A 15 -5.73 -3.81 -7.34
C ALA A 15 -6.97 -2.94 -7.08
N ALA A 16 -7.25 -2.60 -5.82
CA ALA A 16 -8.38 -1.75 -5.46
C ALA A 16 -8.25 -0.33 -6.05
N ILE A 17 -7.02 0.21 -6.07
CA ILE A 17 -6.72 1.53 -6.63
C ILE A 17 -6.72 1.50 -8.17
N THR A 18 -6.02 0.54 -8.77
CA THR A 18 -5.87 0.44 -10.23
C THR A 18 -7.17 0.12 -10.96
N ARG A 19 -8.09 -0.61 -10.31
CA ARG A 19 -9.44 -0.85 -10.84
C ARG A 19 -10.34 0.38 -10.76
N GLY A 20 -9.84 1.51 -10.25
CA GLY A 20 -10.59 2.76 -10.10
C GLY A 20 -11.73 2.69 -9.09
N ARG A 21 -11.78 1.64 -8.27
CA ARG A 21 -12.86 1.42 -7.31
C ARG A 21 -12.75 2.35 -6.11
N TYR A 22 -11.53 2.68 -5.71
CA TYR A 22 -11.25 3.58 -4.60
C TYR A 22 -10.02 4.45 -4.87
N THR A 23 -10.07 5.71 -4.47
CA THR A 23 -8.88 6.56 -4.37
C THR A 23 -8.07 6.20 -3.11
N PRO A 24 -6.77 6.53 -3.06
CA PRO A 24 -5.96 6.34 -1.87
C PRO A 24 -6.58 6.98 -0.59
N GLU A 25 -7.17 8.16 -0.72
CA GLU A 25 -7.85 8.83 0.39
C GLU A 25 -9.12 8.10 0.83
N GLN A 26 -9.93 7.63 -0.12
CA GLN A 26 -11.12 6.84 0.16
C GLN A 26 -10.78 5.54 0.89
N LEU A 27 -9.69 4.86 0.51
CA LEU A 27 -9.22 3.68 1.24
C LEU A 27 -8.85 3.98 2.69
N CYS A 28 -8.17 5.11 2.95
CA CYS A 28 -7.88 5.52 4.32
C CYS A 28 -9.14 5.85 5.13
N VAL A 29 -10.15 6.47 4.52
CA VAL A 29 -11.44 6.74 5.20
C VAL A 29 -12.15 5.43 5.53
N LEU A 30 -12.26 4.52 4.56
CA LEU A 30 -12.89 3.21 4.76
C LEU A 30 -12.16 2.38 5.83
N ALA A 31 -10.83 2.43 5.86
CA ALA A 31 -10.04 1.75 6.88
C ALA A 31 -10.27 2.35 8.28
N SER A 32 -10.34 3.68 8.39
CA SER A 32 -10.70 4.35 9.66
C SER A 32 -12.14 4.04 10.13
N GLU A 33 -13.08 3.88 9.21
CA GLU A 33 -14.47 3.50 9.55
C GLU A 33 -14.59 2.03 9.96
N ALA A 34 -13.83 1.14 9.31
CA ALA A 34 -13.86 -0.29 9.59
C ALA A 34 -13.08 -0.67 10.86
N ASP A 35 -11.99 0.05 11.15
CA ASP A 35 -11.11 -0.20 12.29
C ASP A 35 -10.76 1.10 13.02
N ALA A 36 -11.27 1.25 14.24
CA ALA A 36 -10.97 2.38 15.11
C ALA A 36 -9.49 2.44 15.55
N GLY A 37 -8.75 1.34 15.40
CA GLY A 37 -7.31 1.26 15.61
C GLY A 37 -6.47 1.66 14.38
N PHE A 38 -7.09 2.01 13.25
CA PHE A 38 -6.38 2.37 12.05
C PHE A 38 -5.61 3.70 12.22
N ASP A 39 -4.29 3.61 12.18
CA ASP A 39 -3.39 4.75 12.21
C ASP A 39 -2.80 5.04 10.82
N ARG A 40 -3.04 6.26 10.32
CA ARG A 40 -2.55 6.69 9.00
C ARG A 40 -1.03 6.76 8.91
N GLN A 41 -0.32 7.10 9.99
CA GLN A 41 1.14 7.12 10.01
C GLN A 41 1.70 5.70 10.01
N PHE A 42 1.09 4.77 10.74
CA PHE A 42 1.44 3.36 10.71
C PHE A 42 1.20 2.77 9.31
N PHE A 43 0.07 3.10 8.68
CA PHE A 43 -0.21 2.70 7.31
C PHE A 43 0.81 3.28 6.32
N ALA A 44 1.19 4.56 6.45
CA ALA A 44 2.25 5.16 5.64
C ALA A 44 3.62 4.47 5.86
N GLN A 45 3.92 4.00 7.07
CA GLN A 45 5.13 3.21 7.34
C GLN A 45 5.05 1.83 6.69
N MET A 46 3.89 1.17 6.72
CA MET A 46 3.69 -0.10 6.00
C MET A 46 3.90 0.06 4.50
N LEU A 47 3.34 1.10 3.87
CA LEU A 47 3.55 1.38 2.44
C LEU A 47 5.04 1.54 2.10
N GLY A 48 5.81 2.19 2.96
CA GLY A 48 7.26 2.32 2.79
C GLY A 48 8.02 1.01 3.03
N ALA A 49 7.52 0.13 3.90
CA ALA A 49 8.15 -1.16 4.19
C ALA A 49 8.13 -2.11 2.98
N ILE A 50 7.20 -1.91 2.02
CA ILE A 50 7.09 -2.68 0.77
C ILE A 50 8.37 -2.55 -0.07
N GLY A 51 9.05 -1.41 0.00
CA GLY A 51 10.34 -1.22 -0.69
C GLY A 51 11.49 -2.08 -0.15
N ARG A 52 11.29 -2.82 0.95
CA ARG A 52 12.29 -3.74 1.51
C ARG A 52 12.18 -5.17 0.97
N PHE A 53 11.11 -5.49 0.24
CA PHE A 53 10.93 -6.79 -0.40
C PHE A 53 11.64 -6.81 -1.75
N ASP A 54 12.10 -7.98 -2.17
CA ASP A 54 12.68 -8.17 -3.49
C ASP A 54 11.58 -8.33 -4.53
N ASP A 55 11.89 -8.06 -5.80
CA ASP A 55 10.89 -8.23 -6.87
C ASP A 55 10.43 -9.69 -7.00
N GLN A 56 11.30 -10.64 -6.66
CA GLN A 56 10.96 -12.07 -6.59
C GLN A 56 9.80 -12.35 -5.63
N ASP A 57 9.73 -11.65 -4.49
CA ASP A 57 8.64 -11.82 -3.53
C ASP A 57 7.27 -11.50 -4.15
N PHE A 58 7.21 -10.66 -5.18
CA PHE A 58 5.98 -10.31 -5.89
C PHE A 58 5.75 -11.17 -7.14
N ILE A 59 6.83 -11.56 -7.83
CA ILE A 59 6.79 -12.46 -8.98
C ILE A 59 6.25 -13.83 -8.58
N ASP A 60 6.56 -14.30 -7.38
CA ASP A 60 6.01 -15.55 -6.82
C ASP A 60 4.47 -15.52 -6.69
N TYR A 61 3.87 -14.32 -6.64
CA TYR A 61 2.41 -14.12 -6.69
C TYR A 61 1.88 -13.80 -8.10
N GLY A 62 2.73 -13.89 -9.13
CA GLY A 62 2.36 -13.69 -10.53
C GLY A 62 2.32 -12.23 -10.99
N LEU A 63 3.02 -11.32 -10.30
CA LEU A 63 3.18 -9.95 -10.77
C LEU A 63 4.37 -9.82 -11.73
N GLU A 64 4.13 -9.21 -12.88
CA GLU A 64 5.19 -8.82 -13.81
C GLU A 64 6.10 -7.73 -13.21
N PRO A 65 7.41 -7.72 -13.49
CA PRO A 65 8.36 -6.74 -12.94
C PRO A 65 7.95 -5.28 -13.16
N ASP A 66 7.45 -4.94 -14.36
CA ASP A 66 6.97 -3.59 -14.66
C ASP A 66 5.79 -3.17 -13.78
N ARG A 67 4.92 -4.14 -13.44
CA ARG A 67 3.78 -3.92 -12.56
C ARG A 67 4.23 -3.70 -11.12
N VAL A 68 5.24 -4.44 -10.66
CA VAL A 68 5.86 -4.26 -9.34
C VAL A 68 6.48 -2.86 -9.25
N ALA A 69 7.23 -2.44 -10.27
CA ALA A 69 7.82 -1.10 -10.32
C ALA A 69 6.75 0.01 -10.26
N ALA A 70 5.68 -0.11 -11.05
CA ALA A 70 4.57 0.84 -11.05
C ALA A 70 3.82 0.88 -9.71
N MET A 71 3.63 -0.26 -9.05
CA MET A 71 3.03 -0.36 -7.72
C MET A 71 3.89 0.36 -6.67
N ARG A 72 5.21 0.10 -6.67
CA ARG A 72 6.15 0.75 -5.75
C ARG A 72 6.16 2.27 -5.89
N GLU A 73 6.10 2.79 -7.12
CA GLU A 73 6.06 4.23 -7.35
C GLU A 73 4.75 4.86 -6.83
N ARG A 74 3.61 4.19 -7.05
CA ARG A 74 2.31 4.63 -6.54
C ARG A 74 2.27 4.63 -5.02
N PHE A 75 2.80 3.60 -4.37
CA PHE A 75 2.89 3.56 -2.92
C PHE A 75 3.87 4.57 -2.33
N ARG A 76 5.00 4.85 -2.99
CA ARG A 76 5.92 5.93 -2.58
C ARG A 76 5.25 7.30 -2.68
N THR A 77 4.54 7.56 -3.78
CA THR A 77 3.77 8.80 -3.96
C THR A 77 2.70 8.95 -2.87
N TRP A 78 1.95 7.88 -2.59
CA TRP A 78 0.92 7.88 -1.57
C TRP A 78 1.49 8.07 -0.16
N GLN A 79 2.58 7.37 0.17
CA GLN A 79 3.28 7.54 1.43
C GLN A 79 3.72 8.99 1.65
N ALA A 80 4.28 9.64 0.63
CA ALA A 80 4.66 11.05 0.71
C ALA A 80 3.43 11.93 1.00
N GLY A 81 2.32 11.72 0.29
CA GLY A 81 1.07 12.43 0.51
C GLY A 81 0.53 12.28 1.95
N LEU A 82 0.56 11.07 2.49
CA LEU A 82 0.13 10.78 3.86
C LEU A 82 1.02 11.43 4.91
N ARG A 83 2.33 11.57 4.66
CA ARG A 83 3.27 12.24 5.58
C ARG A 83 3.13 13.76 5.54
N THR A 84 2.69 14.32 4.42
CA THR A 84 2.48 15.77 4.26
C THR A 84 1.10 16.24 4.71
N SER A 85 0.12 15.33 4.76
CA SER A 85 -1.24 15.66 5.19
C SER A 85 -1.33 15.66 6.72
N PRO A 86 -1.70 16.78 7.38
CA PRO A 86 -1.86 16.80 8.83
C PRO A 86 -3.02 15.87 9.25
N PRO A 87 -2.92 15.19 10.41
CA PRO A 87 -4.07 14.49 10.97
C PRO A 87 -5.17 15.52 11.22
N ARG A 88 -6.33 15.34 10.60
CA ARG A 88 -7.48 16.23 10.73
C ARG A 88 -8.39 15.77 11.86
#